data_AF-A0A3E1NT95-F1
#
_entry.id   AF-A0A3E1NT95-F1
#
_cell.length_a   1.000
_cell.length_b   1.000
_cell.length_c   1.000
_cell.angle_alpha   90.00
_cell.angle_beta   90.00
_cell.angle_gamma   90.00
#
_symmetry.space_group_name_H-M   'P 1'
#
loop_
_entity.id
_entity.type
_entity.pdbx_description
1 polymer ?
#
loop_
_entity_poly.entity_id
_entity_poly.type
_entity_poly.pdbx_seq_one_letter_code
_entity_poly.pdbx_strand_id
1 'polypeptide(L)'
;MKRTIVVGDIHGCYNELLTLLDKTGLRPDDLLISVGDLVDRGNMSREVWQYFMTRPNTITLMGNHERKHLQGTLNYAQEIVKVQMGDDYPHFLAWAMTLPYYIETADAIVVHAAMEHDIPLHEQRQDVLCGTTAGERFLEKKYGGNSNGDKLQNSWTDHYTGEKPVIYGHSVSGHLPRIVNNTYGIDTGACHGGYLTAIELPGFIIHQVKVARDHWKEQRVQWQIPVLESKDWDNMEIAAIHREIESLAYIETPAVKQYLQEQKSSLALLDGSLPEIKAQLDLFAIAHHDRLHTYPFKAFLYKSRSGNLKVEDLRKSLNTPAKIKQLQHLFSDSLLVGRSHRQ
;
A
#
# COMPACT_ATOMS: atom_id res chain seq x y z
N MET A 1 15.13 26.10 25.27
CA MET A 1 14.23 25.35 24.37
C MET A 1 14.60 23.88 24.42
N LYS A 2 13.63 22.99 24.21
CA LYS A 2 13.84 21.54 24.23
C LYS A 2 14.48 21.13 22.89
N ARG A 3 15.61 20.42 22.94
CA ARG A 3 16.32 19.95 21.74
C ARG A 3 15.39 19.04 20.93
N THR A 4 15.38 19.25 19.61
CA THR A 4 14.49 18.53 18.69
C THR A 4 15.30 17.95 17.54
N ILE A 5 15.09 16.68 17.22
CA ILE A 5 15.68 16.01 16.05
C ILE A 5 14.55 15.74 15.05
N VAL A 6 14.64 16.31 13.85
CA VAL A 6 13.67 16.11 12.77
C VAL A 6 14.28 15.19 11.72
N VAL A 7 13.69 14.01 11.49
CA VAL A 7 14.18 12.98 10.56
C VAL A 7 13.34 12.95 9.29
N GLY A 8 13.99 12.86 8.13
CA GLY A 8 13.37 12.74 6.81
C GLY A 8 12.69 11.38 6.57
N ASP A 9 12.29 11.11 5.33
CA ASP A 9 11.62 9.89 4.89
C ASP A 9 12.47 8.64 5.17
N ILE A 10 11.95 7.71 5.97
CA ILE A 10 12.71 6.56 6.47
C ILE A 10 12.47 5.33 5.60
N HIS A 11 11.24 5.12 5.14
CA HIS A 11 10.86 4.02 4.26
C HIS A 11 11.47 2.67 4.68
N GLY A 12 11.24 2.25 5.92
CA GLY A 12 11.71 0.95 6.45
C GLY A 12 13.23 0.80 6.61
N CYS A 13 14.03 1.87 6.47
CA CYS A 13 15.49 1.85 6.66
C CYS A 13 15.86 1.90 8.16
N TYR A 14 15.45 0.87 8.92
CA TYR A 14 15.53 0.86 10.39
C TYR A 14 16.97 0.91 10.92
N ASN A 15 17.90 0.17 10.32
CA ASN A 15 19.29 0.15 10.77
C ASN A 15 19.97 1.51 10.56
N GLU A 16 19.67 2.17 9.45
CA GLU A 16 20.14 3.51 9.13
C GLU A 16 19.51 4.55 10.06
N LEU A 17 18.23 4.38 10.43
CA LEU A 17 17.59 5.19 11.47
C LEU A 17 18.36 5.07 12.79
N LEU A 18 18.60 3.85 13.30
CA LEU A 18 19.33 3.67 14.56
C LEU A 18 20.73 4.31 14.51
N THR A 19 21.44 4.12 13.40
CA THR A 19 22.78 4.72 13.19
C THR A 19 22.72 6.25 13.17
N LEU A 20 21.69 6.82 12.53
CA LEU A 20 21.51 8.27 12.47
C LEU A 20 21.19 8.84 13.85
N LEU A 21 20.29 8.20 14.60
CA LEU A 21 19.90 8.65 15.93
C LEU A 21 21.07 8.56 16.92
N ASP A 22 21.87 7.50 16.85
CA ASP A 22 23.13 7.38 17.61
C ASP A 22 24.11 8.50 17.26
N LYS A 23 24.28 8.80 15.97
CA LYS A 23 25.12 9.91 15.49
C LYS A 23 24.65 11.27 15.99
N THR A 24 23.34 11.49 16.08
CA THR A 24 22.79 12.70 16.71
C THR A 24 22.99 12.71 18.23
N GLY A 25 23.26 11.57 18.86
CA GLY A 25 23.26 11.44 20.32
C GLY A 25 21.89 11.75 20.92
N LEU A 26 20.82 11.24 20.30
CA LEU A 26 19.43 11.45 20.72
C LEU A 26 19.22 11.00 22.17
N ARG A 27 18.69 11.88 23.01
CA ARG A 27 18.41 11.60 24.43
C ARG A 27 16.94 11.26 24.66
N PRO A 28 16.58 10.60 25.78
CA PRO A 28 15.18 10.27 26.09
C PRO A 28 14.26 11.49 26.25
N ASP A 29 14.82 12.61 26.70
CA ASP A 29 14.12 13.88 26.85
C ASP A 29 14.10 14.71 25.57
N ASP A 30 14.89 14.39 24.53
CA ASP A 30 14.81 15.09 23.25
C ASP A 30 13.48 14.80 22.54
N LEU A 31 12.93 15.81 21.86
CA LEU A 31 11.78 15.62 20.96
C LEU A 31 12.28 15.02 19.64
N LEU A 32 11.74 13.86 19.26
CA LEU A 32 11.98 13.28 17.94
C LEU A 32 10.77 13.56 17.04
N ILE A 33 10.99 14.13 15.87
CA ILE A 33 9.96 14.36 14.86
C ILE A 33 10.33 13.57 13.60
N SER A 34 9.42 12.76 13.08
CA SER A 34 9.52 12.25 11.71
C SER A 34 8.61 13.05 10.79
N VAL A 35 9.10 13.39 9.60
CA VAL A 35 8.31 14.04 8.56
C VAL A 35 7.25 13.11 7.93
N GLY A 36 7.18 11.83 8.28
CA GLY A 36 6.29 10.84 7.66
C GLY A 36 7.03 9.88 6.75
N ASP A 37 6.30 9.07 5.98
CA ASP A 37 6.84 8.03 5.10
C ASP A 37 7.82 7.10 5.87
N LEU A 38 7.33 6.55 6.99
CA LEU A 38 8.04 5.60 7.82
C LEU A 38 8.14 4.23 7.15
N VAL A 39 7.07 3.82 6.48
CA VAL A 39 6.90 2.48 5.92
C VAL A 39 7.09 2.48 4.41
N ASP A 40 6.98 1.29 3.82
CA ASP A 40 7.15 0.98 2.41
C ASP A 40 8.60 1.02 1.93
N ARG A 41 8.82 0.30 0.82
CA ARG A 41 10.06 0.21 0.06
C ARG A 41 11.24 -0.46 0.78
N GLY A 42 11.59 -0.04 1.99
CA GLY A 42 12.64 -0.67 2.78
C GLY A 42 12.22 -1.97 3.43
N ASN A 43 13.20 -2.64 4.04
CA ASN A 43 13.08 -4.02 4.51
C ASN A 43 12.53 -4.16 5.93
N MET A 44 12.52 -3.09 6.73
CA MET A 44 12.20 -3.14 8.16
C MET A 44 11.10 -2.14 8.55
N SER A 45 10.03 -2.07 7.76
CA SER A 45 8.90 -1.16 7.98
C SER A 45 8.22 -1.37 9.34
N ARG A 46 8.12 -2.64 9.79
CA ARG A 46 7.52 -2.99 11.09
C ARG A 46 8.32 -2.43 12.25
N GLU A 47 9.65 -2.55 12.18
CA GLU A 47 10.57 -2.10 13.22
C GLU A 47 10.62 -0.57 13.31
N VAL A 48 10.60 0.13 12.17
CA VAL A 48 10.48 1.60 12.16
C VAL A 48 9.18 2.04 12.84
N TRP A 49 8.04 1.47 12.45
CA TRP A 49 6.75 1.80 13.08
C TRP A 49 6.76 1.53 14.59
N GLN A 50 7.20 0.34 15.02
CA GLN A 50 7.28 -0.03 16.43
C GLN A 50 8.17 0.93 17.24
N TYR A 51 9.30 1.36 16.67
CA TYR A 51 10.18 2.33 17.31
C TYR A 51 9.46 3.67 17.57
N PHE A 52 8.83 4.25 16.54
CA PHE A 52 8.14 5.54 16.68
C PHE A 52 6.90 5.45 17.56
N MET A 53 6.18 4.33 17.53
CA MET A 53 5.02 4.10 18.39
C MET A 53 5.38 4.01 19.88
N THR A 54 6.54 3.43 20.20
CA THR A 54 6.92 3.14 21.59
C THR A 54 7.85 4.17 22.22
N ARG A 55 8.60 4.93 21.42
CA ARG A 55 9.52 5.94 21.95
C ARG A 55 8.75 7.14 22.53
N PRO A 56 8.96 7.52 23.81
CA PRO A 56 8.34 8.72 24.39
C PRO A 56 8.87 9.98 23.71
N ASN A 57 8.17 11.12 23.85
CA ASN A 57 8.59 12.39 23.24
C ASN A 57 8.82 12.29 21.72
N THR A 58 7.92 11.63 21.01
CA THR A 58 8.01 11.40 19.57
C THR A 58 6.75 11.87 18.87
N ILE A 59 6.91 12.50 17.71
CA ILE A 59 5.81 12.93 16.84
C ILE A 59 6.12 12.44 15.43
N THR A 60 5.16 11.78 14.80
CA THR A 60 5.27 11.36 13.41
C THR A 60 4.20 12.07 12.61
N LEU A 61 4.57 12.68 11.49
CA LEU A 61 3.61 13.30 10.59
C LEU A 61 3.02 12.29 9.62
N MET A 62 1.81 12.59 9.13
CA MET A 62 1.16 11.83 8.07
C MET A 62 1.89 12.02 6.74
N GLY A 63 2.57 10.97 6.27
CA GLY A 63 3.09 10.88 4.91
C GLY A 63 2.04 10.42 3.89
N ASN A 64 2.33 10.53 2.59
CA ASN A 64 1.42 9.96 1.59
C ASN A 64 1.42 8.44 1.63
N HIS A 65 2.50 7.81 2.10
CA HIS A 65 2.57 6.36 2.22
C HIS A 65 1.66 5.82 3.32
N GLU A 66 1.70 6.41 4.52
CA GLU A 66 0.74 6.07 5.59
C GLU A 66 -0.72 6.35 5.14
N ARG A 67 -0.94 7.46 4.43
CA ARG A 67 -2.28 7.79 3.91
C ARG A 67 -2.79 6.79 2.88
N LYS A 68 -1.93 6.24 2.00
CA LYS A 68 -2.32 5.18 1.05
C LYS A 68 -2.80 3.92 1.77
N HIS A 69 -2.12 3.54 2.86
CA HIS A 69 -2.55 2.42 3.70
C HIS A 69 -3.92 2.66 4.32
N LEU A 70 -4.17 3.85 4.90
CA LEU A 70 -5.47 4.22 5.47
C LEU A 70 -6.61 4.22 4.44
N GLN A 71 -6.32 4.63 3.21
CA GLN A 71 -7.30 4.66 2.11
C GLN A 71 -7.48 3.30 1.42
N GLY A 72 -6.71 2.27 1.79
CA GLY A 72 -6.72 0.98 1.12
C GLY A 72 -6.20 1.01 -0.33
N THR A 73 -5.45 2.05 -0.71
CA THR A 73 -4.83 2.17 -2.03
C THR A 73 -3.48 1.44 -2.01
N LEU A 74 -3.53 0.11 -2.05
CA LEU A 74 -2.35 -0.74 -1.93
C LEU A 74 -1.72 -0.95 -3.31
N ASN A 75 -0.58 -0.32 -3.57
CA ASN A 75 0.31 -0.74 -4.64
C ASN A 75 1.34 -1.74 -4.09
N TYR A 76 2.27 -2.19 -4.95
CA TYR A 76 3.20 -3.25 -4.59
C TYR A 76 4.01 -2.98 -3.30
N ALA A 77 4.40 -1.72 -3.03
CA ALA A 77 5.12 -1.40 -1.80
C ALA A 77 4.23 -1.58 -0.55
N GLN A 78 2.97 -1.09 -0.63
CA GLN A 78 2.01 -1.26 0.46
C GLN A 78 1.61 -2.72 0.67
N GLU A 79 1.51 -3.52 -0.39
CA GLU A 79 1.26 -4.96 -0.28
C GLU A 79 2.41 -5.65 0.47
N ILE A 80 3.66 -5.28 0.19
CA ILE A 80 4.83 -5.79 0.94
C ILE A 80 4.68 -5.48 2.42
N VAL A 81 4.40 -4.23 2.79
CA VAL A 81 4.24 -3.83 4.20
C VAL A 81 3.08 -4.56 4.85
N LYS A 82 1.95 -4.73 4.15
CA LYS A 82 0.81 -5.47 4.68
C LYS A 82 1.18 -6.92 5.01
N VAL A 83 1.95 -7.58 4.14
CA VAL A 83 2.47 -8.93 4.41
C VAL A 83 3.50 -8.93 5.55
N GLN A 84 4.43 -7.97 5.58
CA GLN A 84 5.43 -7.82 6.66
C GLN A 84 4.80 -7.63 8.04
N MET A 85 3.72 -6.86 8.11
CA MET A 85 3.02 -6.55 9.36
C MET A 85 2.12 -7.70 9.82
N GLY A 86 1.52 -8.46 8.90
CA GLY A 86 0.63 -9.56 9.23
C GLY A 86 -0.49 -9.13 10.18
N ASP A 87 -0.61 -9.82 11.33
CA ASP A 87 -1.61 -9.55 12.36
C ASP A 87 -1.47 -8.16 13.02
N ASP A 88 -0.29 -7.52 12.91
CA ASP A 88 -0.08 -6.17 13.43
C ASP A 88 -0.62 -5.08 12.48
N TYR A 89 -0.98 -5.43 11.23
CA TYR A 89 -1.39 -4.43 10.24
C TYR A 89 -2.59 -3.57 10.69
N PRO A 90 -3.66 -4.12 11.32
CA PRO A 90 -4.73 -3.30 11.88
C PRO A 90 -4.27 -2.34 12.99
N HIS A 91 -3.29 -2.73 13.80
CA HIS A 91 -2.71 -1.87 14.84
C HIS A 91 -1.91 -0.72 14.23
N PHE A 92 -1.16 -1.00 13.17
CA PHE A 92 -0.48 0.02 12.38
C PHE A 92 -1.48 1.04 11.80
N LEU A 93 -2.59 0.58 11.20
CA LEU A 93 -3.62 1.48 10.68
C LEU A 93 -4.25 2.32 11.78
N ALA A 94 -4.59 1.73 12.93
CA ALA A 94 -5.16 2.46 14.06
C ALA A 94 -4.21 3.55 14.59
N TRP A 95 -2.92 3.25 14.66
CA TRP A 95 -1.89 4.24 14.99
C TRP A 95 -1.78 5.33 13.91
N ALA A 96 -1.72 4.95 12.63
CA ALA A 96 -1.58 5.89 11.52
C ALA A 96 -2.75 6.88 11.43
N MET A 97 -3.97 6.47 11.82
CA MET A 97 -5.14 7.36 11.88
C MET A 97 -4.96 8.56 12.85
N THR A 98 -4.02 8.47 13.79
CA THR A 98 -3.78 9.52 14.80
C THR A 98 -2.72 10.55 14.38
N LEU A 99 -2.04 10.34 13.24
CA LEU A 99 -0.91 11.18 12.85
C LEU A 99 -1.37 12.58 12.42
N PRO A 100 -0.77 13.65 12.97
CA PRO A 100 -1.01 15.01 12.51
C PRO A 100 -0.38 15.26 11.13
N TYR A 101 -0.90 16.23 10.40
CA TYR A 101 -0.35 16.61 9.09
C TYR A 101 0.78 17.64 9.15
N TYR A 102 0.91 18.33 10.28
CA TYR A 102 1.96 19.32 10.52
C TYR A 102 2.21 19.44 12.02
N ILE A 103 3.36 20.01 12.36
CA ILE A 103 3.63 20.53 13.69
C ILE A 103 4.38 21.85 13.58
N GLU A 104 4.01 22.80 14.43
CA GLU A 104 4.76 24.03 14.61
C GLU A 104 5.46 23.99 15.97
N THR A 105 6.79 24.09 15.93
CA THR A 105 7.64 24.23 17.11
C THR A 105 8.01 25.70 17.30
N ALA A 106 8.79 25.98 18.34
CA ALA A 106 9.36 27.32 18.51
C ALA A 106 10.34 27.68 17.38
N ASP A 107 11.05 26.69 16.84
CA ASP A 107 12.17 26.89 15.91
C ASP A 107 11.78 26.70 14.44
N ALA A 108 10.80 25.84 14.15
CA ALA A 108 10.42 25.49 12.78
C ALA A 108 8.98 24.98 12.67
N ILE A 109 8.43 25.10 11.47
CA ILE A 109 7.26 24.35 11.00
C ILE A 109 7.78 23.05 10.37
N VAL A 110 7.14 21.92 10.67
CA VAL A 110 7.44 20.64 10.03
C VAL A 110 6.17 20.13 9.34
N VAL A 111 6.31 19.77 8.06
CA VAL A 111 5.26 19.16 7.22
C VAL A 111 5.88 17.97 6.49
N HIS A 112 5.06 17.05 5.97
CA HIS A 112 5.61 15.93 5.19
C HIS A 112 6.11 16.39 3.82
N ALA A 113 5.29 17.04 3.00
CA ALA A 113 5.62 17.32 1.60
C ALA A 113 5.72 18.81 1.28
N ALA A 114 4.65 19.55 1.51
CA ALA A 114 4.53 20.92 1.02
C ALA A 114 3.54 21.72 1.84
N MET A 115 3.56 23.05 1.67
CA MET A 115 2.53 23.93 2.17
C MET A 115 2.26 25.08 1.19
N GLU A 116 1.05 25.61 1.22
CA GLU A 116 0.69 26.82 0.48
C GLU A 116 1.24 28.04 1.23
N HIS A 117 2.18 28.78 0.63
CA HIS A 117 2.92 29.87 1.31
C HIS A 117 2.03 31.02 1.83
N ASP A 118 0.84 31.17 1.26
CA ASP A 118 -0.14 32.23 1.47
C ASP A 118 -1.33 31.82 2.35
N ILE A 119 -1.33 30.58 2.86
CA ILE A 119 -2.44 30.02 3.66
C ILE A 119 -1.97 29.74 5.10
N PRO A 120 -2.73 30.14 6.14
CA PRO A 120 -2.42 29.78 7.52
C PRO A 120 -2.37 28.26 7.73
N LEU A 121 -1.49 27.78 8.64
CA LEU A 121 -1.27 26.33 8.86
C LEU A 121 -2.55 25.52 9.12
N HIS A 122 -3.50 26.08 9.86
CA HIS A 122 -4.75 25.39 10.21
C HIS A 122 -5.77 25.31 9.06
N GLU A 123 -5.56 26.07 7.97
CA GLU A 123 -6.39 26.07 6.77
C GLU A 123 -5.73 25.32 5.59
N GLN A 124 -4.50 24.81 5.79
CA GLN A 124 -3.76 24.07 4.78
C GLN A 124 -4.51 22.80 4.36
N ARG A 125 -4.45 22.49 3.05
CA ARG A 125 -5.01 21.26 2.52
C ARG A 125 -4.19 20.06 2.98
N GLN A 126 -4.84 19.09 3.59
CA GLN A 126 -4.18 17.84 4.01
C GLN A 126 -3.52 17.11 2.83
N ASP A 127 -4.14 17.13 1.64
CA ASP A 127 -3.55 16.58 0.40
C ASP A 127 -2.23 17.24 0.00
N VAL A 128 -2.09 18.55 0.26
CA VAL A 128 -0.84 19.30 0.03
C VAL A 128 0.18 18.94 1.09
N LEU A 129 -0.22 19.00 2.38
CA LEU A 129 0.66 18.73 3.52
C LEU A 129 1.32 17.35 3.44
N CYS A 130 0.56 16.32 3.06
CA CYS A 130 1.08 14.96 2.94
C CYS A 130 1.49 14.55 1.51
N GLY A 131 1.46 15.43 0.51
CA GLY A 131 1.97 15.09 -0.83
C GLY A 131 1.20 13.99 -1.57
N THR A 132 -0.14 14.02 -1.55
CA THR A 132 -0.91 13.15 -2.46
C THR A 132 -0.82 13.66 -3.89
N THR A 133 -1.09 12.80 -4.87
CA THR A 133 -1.18 13.22 -6.29
C THR A 133 -2.20 14.35 -6.51
N ALA A 134 -3.26 14.42 -5.70
CA ALA A 134 -4.22 15.53 -5.77
C ALA A 134 -3.61 16.84 -5.25
N GLY A 135 -2.81 16.77 -4.16
CA GLY A 135 -2.07 17.91 -3.63
C GLY A 135 -1.00 18.42 -4.60
N GLU A 136 -0.19 17.52 -5.17
CA GLU A 136 0.83 17.86 -6.17
C GLU A 136 0.23 18.60 -7.37
N ARG A 137 -0.82 18.02 -7.99
CA ARG A 137 -1.53 18.66 -9.12
C ARG A 137 -2.12 20.02 -8.78
N PHE A 138 -2.59 20.19 -7.54
CA PHE A 138 -3.10 21.47 -7.08
C PHE A 138 -1.97 22.50 -6.99
N LEU A 139 -0.82 22.14 -6.42
CA LEU A 139 0.35 23.04 -6.33
C LEU A 139 0.90 23.39 -7.71
N GLU A 140 0.96 22.44 -8.64
CA GLU A 140 1.39 22.71 -10.03
C GLU A 140 0.51 23.75 -10.71
N LYS A 141 -0.81 23.64 -10.55
CA LYS A 141 -1.74 24.64 -11.07
C LYS A 141 -1.52 26.01 -10.41
N LYS A 142 -1.13 26.04 -9.13
CA LYS A 142 -0.95 27.28 -8.36
C LYS A 142 0.39 27.97 -8.66
N TYR A 143 1.47 27.20 -8.80
CA TYR A 143 2.86 27.70 -8.85
C TYR A 143 3.56 27.49 -10.20
N GLY A 144 2.95 26.77 -11.15
CA GLY A 144 3.51 26.56 -12.49
C GLY A 144 4.58 25.46 -12.59
N GLY A 145 4.60 24.54 -11.62
CA GLY A 145 5.47 23.35 -11.62
C GLY A 145 5.04 22.25 -12.61
N ASN A 146 5.79 21.15 -12.65
CA ASN A 146 5.51 20.00 -13.52
C ASN A 146 5.72 18.66 -12.77
N SER A 147 4.64 17.93 -12.45
CA SER A 147 4.70 16.59 -11.80
C SER A 147 5.53 15.58 -12.56
N ASN A 148 5.61 15.74 -13.89
CA ASN A 148 6.23 14.78 -14.80
C ASN A 148 7.72 15.09 -15.06
N GLY A 149 8.25 16.14 -14.43
CA GLY A 149 9.65 16.59 -14.55
C GLY A 149 10.36 16.63 -13.19
N ASP A 150 11.32 17.54 -13.04
CA ASP A 150 11.94 17.80 -11.74
C ASP A 150 10.91 18.46 -10.80
N LYS A 151 10.40 17.71 -9.82
CA LYS A 151 9.41 18.16 -8.83
C LYS A 151 9.88 19.39 -8.03
N LEU A 152 11.18 19.67 -8.03
CA LEU A 152 11.79 20.77 -7.28
C LEU A 152 11.86 22.07 -8.10
N GLN A 153 11.53 22.03 -9.39
CA GLN A 153 11.51 23.20 -10.27
C GLN A 153 10.15 23.93 -10.21
N ASN A 154 10.17 25.26 -10.04
CA ASN A 154 8.97 26.11 -9.87
C ASN A 154 8.06 25.59 -8.76
N SER A 155 8.66 25.25 -7.62
CA SER A 155 7.98 24.61 -6.50
C SER A 155 7.50 25.64 -5.48
N TRP A 156 6.61 25.23 -4.57
CA TRP A 156 6.09 26.09 -3.50
C TRP A 156 7.19 26.76 -2.66
N THR A 157 8.37 26.13 -2.53
CA THR A 157 9.51 26.69 -1.79
C THR A 157 10.04 27.96 -2.43
N ASP A 158 9.92 28.10 -3.76
CA ASP A 158 10.41 29.27 -4.49
C ASP A 158 9.55 30.52 -4.20
N HIS A 159 8.35 30.30 -3.66
CA HIS A 159 7.39 31.34 -3.27
C HIS A 159 7.30 31.57 -1.75
N TYR A 160 7.97 30.75 -0.93
CA TYR A 160 7.93 30.91 0.51
C TYR A 160 8.72 32.15 0.94
N THR A 161 8.07 33.06 1.68
CA THR A 161 8.68 34.32 2.17
C THR A 161 8.57 34.45 3.69
N GLY A 162 8.14 33.40 4.38
CA GLY A 162 7.95 33.41 5.83
C GLY A 162 9.27 33.41 6.61
N GLU A 163 9.25 34.04 7.78
CA GLU A 163 10.42 34.12 8.66
C GLU A 163 10.69 32.81 9.42
N LYS A 164 9.65 32.00 9.66
CA LYS A 164 9.80 30.73 10.37
C LYS A 164 10.30 29.64 9.42
N PRO A 165 11.40 28.93 9.73
CA PRO A 165 11.89 27.84 8.91
C PRO A 165 10.86 26.73 8.69
N VAL A 166 10.84 26.13 7.50
CA VAL A 166 9.98 24.97 7.18
C VAL A 166 10.83 23.76 6.84
N ILE A 167 10.66 22.65 7.55
CA ILE A 167 11.35 21.37 7.29
C ILE A 167 10.36 20.39 6.67
N TYR A 168 10.75 19.74 5.57
CA TYR A 168 9.89 18.83 4.82
C TYR A 168 10.67 17.66 4.19
N GLY A 169 9.96 16.62 3.80
CA GLY A 169 10.45 15.40 3.14
C GLY A 169 9.84 15.20 1.74
N HIS A 170 9.42 13.97 1.41
CA HIS A 170 8.64 13.57 0.24
C HIS A 170 9.31 13.67 -1.15
N SER A 171 10.00 14.78 -1.41
CA SER A 171 10.66 15.07 -2.68
C SER A 171 12.17 14.89 -2.53
N VAL A 172 12.66 13.75 -3.00
CA VAL A 172 14.09 13.39 -2.96
C VAL A 172 14.96 14.51 -3.54
N SER A 173 15.78 15.13 -2.69
CA SER A 173 16.65 16.27 -3.05
C SER A 173 18.04 15.88 -3.55
N GLY A 174 18.33 14.59 -3.65
CA GLY A 174 19.65 14.06 -3.99
C GLY A 174 20.49 13.76 -2.75
N HIS A 175 21.81 13.98 -2.82
CA HIS A 175 22.73 13.62 -1.73
C HIS A 175 22.71 14.58 -0.54
N LEU A 176 22.35 15.85 -0.76
CA LEU A 176 22.32 16.88 0.27
C LEU A 176 20.89 17.40 0.45
N PRO A 177 20.55 17.91 1.64
CA PRO A 177 19.28 18.60 1.85
C PRO A 177 19.16 19.80 0.91
N ARG A 178 17.95 20.03 0.39
CA ARG A 178 17.66 21.22 -0.42
C ARG A 178 17.26 22.37 0.50
N ILE A 179 18.03 23.45 0.48
CA ILE A 179 17.76 24.64 1.28
C ILE A 179 17.47 25.81 0.34
N VAL A 180 16.22 26.29 0.32
CA VAL A 180 15.79 27.44 -0.50
C VAL A 180 14.77 28.23 0.28
N ASN A 181 14.91 29.57 0.29
CA ASN A 181 13.96 30.50 0.91
C ASN A 181 13.50 30.06 2.30
N ASN A 182 14.43 29.72 3.21
CA ASN A 182 14.10 29.28 4.58
C ASN A 182 13.30 27.96 4.68
N THR A 183 13.29 27.17 3.61
CA THR A 183 12.74 25.81 3.59
C THR A 183 13.86 24.79 3.49
N TYR A 184 13.68 23.61 4.11
CA TYR A 184 14.68 22.57 4.29
C TYR A 184 14.08 21.22 3.87
N GLY A 185 14.34 20.81 2.62
CA GLY A 185 13.98 19.50 2.11
C GLY A 185 15.01 18.45 2.52
N ILE A 186 14.61 17.51 3.38
CA ILE A 186 15.50 16.52 4.01
C ILE A 186 15.25 15.08 3.57
N ASP A 187 14.37 14.84 2.60
CA ASP A 187 14.33 13.55 1.91
C ASP A 187 15.53 13.43 0.97
N THR A 188 16.51 12.64 1.38
CA THR A 188 17.73 12.37 0.60
C THR A 188 17.75 10.93 0.05
N GLY A 189 16.57 10.31 -0.10
CA GLY A 189 16.38 9.06 -0.82
C GLY A 189 16.94 7.83 -0.09
N ALA A 190 16.70 7.70 1.22
CA ALA A 190 17.26 6.63 2.04
C ALA A 190 17.00 5.23 1.44
N CYS A 191 15.75 4.89 1.13
CA CYS A 191 15.39 3.57 0.59
C CYS A 191 15.99 3.24 -0.78
N HIS A 192 16.52 4.24 -1.50
CA HIS A 192 17.15 4.09 -2.82
C HIS A 192 18.69 4.08 -2.74
N GLY A 193 19.26 3.82 -1.56
CA GLY A 193 20.71 3.86 -1.37
C GLY A 193 21.27 5.28 -1.36
N GLY A 194 20.44 6.27 -1.03
CA GLY A 194 20.81 7.68 -0.86
C GLY A 194 21.41 7.92 0.53
N TYR A 195 20.86 8.89 1.25
CA TYR A 195 21.16 9.16 2.65
C TYR A 195 19.87 9.20 3.46
N LEU A 196 19.94 8.83 4.74
CA LEU A 196 18.95 9.23 5.72
C LEU A 196 19.45 10.48 6.44
N THR A 197 18.61 11.51 6.49
CA THR A 197 18.99 12.85 6.97
C THR A 197 18.14 13.25 8.18
N ALA A 198 18.77 13.92 9.13
CA ALA A 198 18.09 14.66 10.19
C ALA A 198 18.60 16.09 10.31
N ILE A 199 17.73 16.98 10.82
CA ILE A 199 18.07 18.31 11.29
C ILE A 199 17.90 18.37 12.80
N GLU A 200 18.93 18.83 13.49
CA GLU A 200 18.91 19.12 14.93
C GLU A 200 18.62 20.60 15.18
N LEU A 201 17.54 20.86 15.91
CA LEU A 201 17.09 22.19 16.32
C LEU A 201 17.50 22.48 17.78
N PRO A 202 17.74 23.76 18.12
CA PRO A 202 17.52 24.97 17.31
C PRO A 202 18.68 25.31 16.35
N GLY A 203 19.79 24.56 16.38
CA GLY A 203 21.01 24.91 15.64
C GLY A 203 20.98 24.65 14.13
N PHE A 204 19.93 24.02 13.61
CA PHE A 204 19.81 23.54 12.23
C PHE A 204 21.02 22.67 11.79
N ILE A 205 21.56 21.85 12.71
CA ILE A 205 22.71 20.99 12.42
C ILE A 205 22.24 19.79 11.61
N ILE A 206 22.83 19.59 10.42
CA ILE A 206 22.48 18.50 9.52
C ILE A 206 23.31 17.25 9.88
N HIS A 207 22.61 16.15 10.11
CA HIS A 207 23.18 14.83 10.30
C HIS A 207 22.76 13.91 9.15
N GLN A 208 23.71 13.17 8.58
CA GLN A 208 23.42 12.20 7.52
C GLN A 208 24.11 10.87 7.77
N VAL A 209 23.42 9.79 7.38
CA VAL A 209 23.95 8.43 7.29
C VAL A 209 23.77 7.93 5.87
N LYS A 210 24.85 7.44 5.26
CA LYS A 210 24.81 6.85 3.92
C LYS A 210 24.13 5.50 3.98
N VAL A 211 23.14 5.29 3.11
CA VAL A 211 22.53 3.97 2.93
C VAL A 211 23.37 3.17 1.94
N ALA A 212 23.85 2.00 2.35
CA ALA A 212 24.82 1.24 1.57
C ALA A 212 24.21 0.55 0.35
N ARG A 213 22.90 0.28 0.37
CA ARG A 213 22.18 -0.51 -0.64
C ARG A 213 20.87 0.16 -1.01
N ASP A 214 20.39 -0.12 -2.23
CA ASP A 214 19.05 0.23 -2.67
C ASP A 214 18.07 -0.81 -2.12
N HIS A 215 17.59 -0.56 -0.90
CA HIS A 215 16.64 -1.44 -0.22
C HIS A 215 15.40 -1.68 -1.08
N TRP A 216 14.90 -0.66 -1.78
CA TRP A 216 13.72 -0.83 -2.62
C TRP A 216 13.93 -1.83 -3.74
N LYS A 217 15.07 -1.73 -4.44
CA LYS A 217 15.43 -2.67 -5.51
C LYS A 217 15.51 -4.10 -4.99
N GLU A 218 16.05 -4.30 -3.79
CA GLU A 218 16.13 -5.62 -3.16
C GLU A 218 14.73 -6.14 -2.76
N GLN A 219 13.94 -5.33 -2.07
CA GLN A 219 12.61 -5.72 -1.60
C GLN A 219 11.67 -6.04 -2.77
N ARG A 220 11.77 -5.30 -3.89
CA ARG A 220 10.96 -5.58 -5.08
C ARG A 220 11.13 -6.99 -5.61
N VAL A 221 12.34 -7.55 -5.50
CA VAL A 221 12.65 -8.92 -5.95
C VAL A 221 12.27 -9.93 -4.88
N GLN A 222 12.67 -9.66 -3.63
CA GLN A 222 12.48 -10.59 -2.51
C GLN A 222 11.00 -10.93 -2.26
N TRP A 223 10.10 -9.96 -2.41
CA TRP A 223 8.71 -10.10 -2.00
C TRP A 223 7.74 -10.53 -3.11
N GLN A 224 8.22 -10.85 -4.32
CA GLN A 224 7.33 -11.18 -5.44
C GLN A 224 6.42 -12.38 -5.11
N ILE A 225 7.01 -13.49 -4.66
CA ILE A 225 6.25 -14.70 -4.31
C ILE A 225 5.40 -14.50 -3.04
N PRO A 226 5.94 -14.03 -1.90
CA PRO A 226 5.12 -13.84 -0.70
C PRO A 226 3.91 -12.92 -0.92
N VAL A 227 4.05 -11.85 -1.71
CA VAL A 227 2.92 -10.97 -2.05
C VAL A 227 1.90 -11.71 -2.92
N LEU A 228 2.34 -12.47 -3.91
CA LEU A 228 1.44 -13.27 -4.74
C LEU A 228 0.68 -14.31 -3.90
N GLU A 229 1.35 -14.99 -2.98
CA GLU A 229 0.75 -15.99 -2.08
C GLU A 229 -0.23 -15.38 -1.08
N SER A 230 -0.02 -14.12 -0.70
CA SER A 230 -0.93 -13.41 0.23
C SER A 230 -2.26 -12.99 -0.40
N LYS A 231 -2.37 -13.00 -1.73
CA LYS A 231 -3.60 -12.58 -2.43
C LYS A 231 -4.69 -13.63 -2.28
N ASP A 232 -5.91 -13.16 -2.05
CA ASP A 232 -7.11 -14.00 -2.04
C ASP A 232 -7.57 -14.30 -3.48
N TRP A 233 -6.79 -15.12 -4.18
CA TRP A 233 -7.10 -15.54 -5.56
C TRP A 233 -8.46 -16.22 -5.67
N ASP A 234 -8.91 -16.91 -4.62
CA ASP A 234 -10.14 -17.69 -4.66
C ASP A 234 -11.39 -16.81 -4.66
N ASN A 235 -11.36 -15.69 -3.93
CA ASN A 235 -12.47 -14.74 -3.91
C ASN A 235 -12.30 -13.55 -4.88
N MET A 236 -11.14 -13.42 -5.52
CA MET A 236 -10.91 -12.43 -6.57
C MET A 236 -11.75 -12.75 -7.82
N GLU A 237 -12.29 -11.72 -8.47
CA GLU A 237 -12.96 -11.90 -9.75
C GLU A 237 -12.00 -12.44 -10.80
N ILE A 238 -12.42 -13.45 -11.57
CA ILE A 238 -11.58 -14.10 -12.60
C ILE A 238 -11.02 -13.08 -13.60
N ALA A 239 -11.83 -12.09 -13.98
CA ALA A 239 -11.37 -11.00 -14.85
C ALA A 239 -10.28 -10.13 -14.21
N ALA A 240 -10.33 -9.91 -12.89
CA ALA A 240 -9.29 -9.21 -12.15
C ALA A 240 -8.02 -10.07 -12.02
N ILE A 241 -8.16 -11.37 -11.79
CA ILE A 241 -7.04 -12.32 -11.78
C ILE A 241 -6.29 -12.28 -13.12
N HIS A 242 -7.01 -12.31 -14.26
CA HIS A 242 -6.38 -12.19 -15.57
C HIS A 242 -5.60 -10.89 -15.74
N ARG A 243 -6.18 -9.74 -15.38
CA ARG A 243 -5.49 -8.44 -15.45
C ARG A 243 -4.25 -8.41 -14.56
N GLU A 244 -4.33 -8.97 -13.36
CA GLU A 244 -3.20 -9.06 -12.44
C GLU A 244 -2.07 -9.88 -13.07
N ILE A 245 -2.38 -11.08 -13.56
CA ILE A 245 -1.40 -11.96 -14.22
C ILE A 245 -0.76 -11.29 -15.45
N GLU A 246 -1.56 -10.60 -16.28
CA GLU A 246 -1.05 -9.86 -17.44
C GLU A 246 -0.15 -8.70 -17.02
N SER A 247 -0.53 -7.96 -15.98
CA SER A 247 0.26 -6.84 -15.46
C SER A 247 1.63 -7.27 -14.93
N LEU A 248 1.77 -8.55 -14.54
CA LEU A 248 3.00 -9.13 -14.00
C LEU A 248 3.78 -9.97 -15.02
N ALA A 249 3.28 -10.08 -16.26
CA ALA A 249 3.90 -10.91 -17.30
C ALA A 249 5.32 -10.46 -17.70
N TYR A 250 5.68 -9.21 -17.40
CA TYR A 250 7.02 -8.67 -17.65
C TYR A 250 8.09 -9.21 -16.67
N ILE A 251 7.70 -9.89 -15.60
CA ILE A 251 8.62 -10.41 -14.59
C ILE A 251 9.28 -11.70 -15.09
N GLU A 252 10.60 -11.68 -15.20
CA GLU A 252 11.41 -12.78 -15.75
C GLU A 252 11.85 -13.82 -14.71
N THR A 253 11.64 -13.57 -13.42
CA THR A 253 11.99 -14.50 -12.34
C THR A 253 11.32 -15.87 -12.53
N PRO A 254 12.06 -16.99 -12.63
CA PRO A 254 11.50 -18.32 -12.93
C PRO A 254 10.39 -18.75 -11.97
N ALA A 255 10.58 -18.54 -10.66
CA ALA A 255 9.58 -18.87 -9.64
C ALA A 255 8.27 -18.10 -9.84
N VAL A 256 8.34 -16.81 -10.19
CA VAL A 256 7.16 -15.98 -10.46
C VAL A 256 6.45 -16.44 -11.72
N LYS A 257 7.19 -16.71 -12.80
CA LYS A 257 6.63 -17.25 -14.04
C LYS A 257 5.89 -18.56 -13.82
N GLN A 258 6.50 -19.46 -13.05
CA GLN A 258 5.88 -20.72 -12.68
C GLN A 258 4.58 -20.49 -11.89
N TYR A 259 4.62 -19.66 -10.85
CA TYR A 259 3.45 -19.35 -10.04
C TYR A 259 2.30 -18.78 -10.89
N LEU A 260 2.59 -17.79 -11.74
CA LEU A 260 1.58 -17.19 -12.62
C LEU A 260 1.03 -18.21 -13.63
N GLN A 261 1.86 -19.13 -14.12
CA GLN A 261 1.43 -20.19 -15.02
C GLN A 261 0.51 -21.20 -14.31
N GLU A 262 0.81 -21.56 -13.07
CA GLU A 262 -0.04 -22.42 -12.24
C GLU A 262 -1.41 -21.78 -12.00
N GLN A 263 -1.45 -20.46 -11.73
CA GLN A 263 -2.70 -19.71 -11.61
C GLN A 263 -3.50 -19.72 -12.93
N LYS A 264 -2.85 -19.48 -14.08
CA LYS A 264 -3.51 -19.58 -15.40
C LYS A 264 -4.08 -20.97 -15.65
N SER A 265 -3.30 -22.02 -15.38
CA SER A 265 -3.72 -23.41 -15.56
C SER A 265 -4.90 -23.77 -14.66
N SER A 266 -4.88 -23.32 -13.40
CA SER A 266 -6.00 -23.49 -12.46
C SER A 266 -7.29 -22.84 -12.97
N LEU A 267 -7.21 -21.58 -13.46
CA LEU A 267 -8.36 -20.91 -14.06
C LEU A 267 -8.90 -21.61 -15.31
N ALA A 268 -8.02 -22.10 -16.18
CA ALA A 268 -8.42 -22.83 -17.38
C ALA A 268 -9.15 -24.15 -17.03
N LEU A 269 -8.71 -24.86 -15.99
CA LEU A 269 -9.39 -26.05 -15.48
C LEU A 269 -10.77 -25.73 -14.92
N LEU A 270 -10.90 -24.62 -14.18
CA LEU A 270 -12.18 -24.17 -13.65
C LEU A 270 -13.16 -23.79 -14.76
N ASP A 271 -12.73 -23.01 -15.77
CA ASP A 271 -13.60 -22.68 -16.92
C ASP A 271 -13.98 -23.93 -17.72
N GLY A 272 -13.02 -24.84 -17.93
CA GLY A 272 -13.24 -26.11 -18.62
C GLY A 272 -14.22 -27.05 -17.91
N SER A 273 -14.45 -26.86 -16.61
CA SER A 273 -15.42 -27.64 -15.83
C SER A 273 -16.87 -27.15 -15.95
N LEU A 274 -17.09 -25.92 -16.43
CA LEU A 274 -18.43 -25.33 -16.49
C LEU A 274 -19.45 -26.12 -17.33
N PRO A 275 -19.08 -26.74 -18.48
CA PRO A 275 -19.99 -27.61 -19.22
C PRO A 275 -20.47 -28.82 -18.40
N GLU A 276 -19.60 -29.43 -17.60
CA GLU A 276 -19.95 -30.55 -16.73
C GLU A 276 -20.87 -30.09 -15.59
N ILE A 277 -20.52 -28.98 -14.92
CA ILE A 277 -21.38 -28.38 -13.89
C ILE A 277 -22.77 -28.07 -14.44
N LYS A 278 -22.85 -27.55 -15.67
CA LYS A 278 -24.13 -27.31 -16.35
C LYS A 278 -24.91 -28.62 -16.54
N ALA A 279 -24.27 -29.68 -17.04
CA ALA A 279 -24.93 -30.97 -17.24
C ALA A 279 -25.46 -31.55 -15.92
N GLN A 280 -24.70 -31.41 -14.84
CA GLN A 280 -25.11 -31.80 -13.49
C GLN A 280 -26.29 -30.98 -12.98
N LEU A 281 -26.30 -29.66 -13.21
CA LEU A 281 -27.44 -28.79 -12.90
C LEU A 281 -28.70 -29.17 -13.67
N ASP A 282 -28.56 -29.54 -14.95
CA ASP A 282 -29.69 -29.99 -15.78
C ASP A 282 -30.30 -31.29 -15.22
N LEU A 283 -29.47 -32.29 -14.90
CA LEU A 283 -29.92 -33.53 -14.27
C LEU A 283 -30.53 -33.27 -12.89
N PHE A 284 -29.91 -32.41 -12.10
CA PHE A 284 -30.36 -32.07 -10.76
C PHE A 284 -31.75 -31.40 -10.77
N ALA A 285 -31.98 -30.48 -11.71
CA ALA A 285 -33.25 -29.77 -11.87
C ALA A 285 -34.40 -30.72 -12.24
N ILE A 286 -34.12 -31.79 -13.00
CA ILE A 286 -35.09 -32.85 -13.31
C ILE A 286 -35.41 -33.67 -12.05
N ALA A 287 -34.37 -34.12 -11.33
CA ALA A 287 -34.52 -34.98 -10.17
C ALA A 287 -35.26 -34.30 -9.00
N HIS A 288 -35.11 -32.98 -8.82
CA HIS A 288 -35.62 -32.23 -7.67
C HIS A 288 -36.64 -31.14 -8.05
N HIS A 289 -37.39 -31.37 -9.12
CA HIS A 289 -38.28 -30.37 -9.75
C HIS A 289 -39.31 -29.71 -8.81
N ASP A 290 -39.67 -30.35 -7.70
CA ASP A 290 -40.63 -29.88 -6.69
C ASP A 290 -40.00 -28.92 -5.64
N ARG A 291 -38.68 -28.96 -5.46
CA ARG A 291 -37.97 -28.25 -4.38
C ARG A 291 -36.89 -27.27 -4.87
N LEU A 292 -36.88 -26.91 -6.15
CA LEU A 292 -35.84 -26.03 -6.71
C LEU A 292 -35.64 -24.72 -5.91
N HIS A 293 -36.70 -24.16 -5.33
CA HIS A 293 -36.68 -22.93 -4.54
C HIS A 293 -35.86 -23.01 -3.24
N THR A 294 -35.59 -24.21 -2.72
CA THR A 294 -34.86 -24.43 -1.46
C THR A 294 -33.34 -24.36 -1.63
N TYR A 295 -32.84 -24.36 -2.86
CA TYR A 295 -31.41 -24.38 -3.14
C TYR A 295 -30.82 -22.98 -3.36
N PRO A 296 -29.59 -22.70 -2.89
CA PRO A 296 -28.96 -21.39 -3.06
C PRO A 296 -28.68 -21.03 -4.53
N PHE A 297 -28.54 -22.04 -5.39
CA PHE A 297 -28.31 -21.90 -6.84
C PHE A 297 -29.59 -22.08 -7.68
N LYS A 298 -30.78 -21.86 -7.08
CA LYS A 298 -32.10 -22.02 -7.74
C LYS A 298 -32.24 -21.29 -9.07
N ALA A 299 -31.57 -20.15 -9.26
CA ALA A 299 -31.61 -19.40 -10.51
C ALA A 299 -31.10 -20.24 -11.70
N PHE A 300 -30.03 -21.02 -11.51
CA PHE A 300 -29.55 -21.94 -12.53
C PHE A 300 -30.53 -23.10 -12.73
N LEU A 301 -31.07 -23.65 -11.64
CA LEU A 301 -32.01 -24.77 -11.71
C LEU A 301 -33.30 -24.44 -12.48
N TYR A 302 -33.86 -23.26 -12.26
CA TYR A 302 -35.03 -22.79 -13.02
C TYR A 302 -34.70 -22.61 -14.50
N LYS A 303 -33.53 -22.05 -14.83
CA LYS A 303 -33.07 -21.94 -16.23
C LYS A 303 -32.86 -23.32 -16.86
N SER A 304 -32.23 -24.26 -16.17
CA SER A 304 -32.04 -25.65 -16.59
C SER A 304 -33.37 -26.32 -16.88
N ARG A 305 -34.34 -26.20 -15.97
CA ARG A 305 -35.69 -26.75 -16.15
C ARG A 305 -36.40 -26.19 -17.38
N SER A 306 -36.19 -24.91 -17.70
CA SER A 306 -36.73 -24.29 -18.91
C SER A 306 -35.93 -24.57 -20.19
N GLY A 307 -34.84 -25.36 -20.11
CA GLY A 307 -33.95 -25.64 -21.24
C GLY A 307 -33.11 -24.44 -21.71
N ASN A 308 -33.01 -23.39 -20.89
CA ASN A 308 -32.41 -22.11 -21.28
C ASN A 308 -31.07 -21.82 -20.59
N LEU A 309 -30.61 -22.68 -19.67
CA LEU A 309 -29.30 -22.48 -19.03
C LEU A 309 -28.20 -22.66 -20.08
N LYS A 310 -27.28 -21.69 -20.16
CA LYS A 310 -26.07 -21.76 -21.00
C LYS A 310 -24.81 -21.71 -20.12
N VAL A 311 -23.68 -22.18 -20.66
CA VAL A 311 -22.39 -22.09 -19.95
C VAL A 311 -22.02 -20.62 -19.69
N GLU A 312 -22.39 -19.70 -20.58
CA GLU A 312 -22.17 -18.27 -20.44
C GLU A 312 -22.94 -17.67 -19.24
N ASP A 313 -24.11 -18.21 -18.89
CA ASP A 313 -24.85 -17.79 -17.69
C ASP A 313 -24.07 -18.15 -16.42
N LEU A 314 -23.41 -19.33 -16.42
CA LEU A 314 -22.56 -19.78 -15.34
C LEU A 314 -21.31 -18.90 -15.24
N ARG A 315 -20.59 -18.66 -16.36
CA ARG A 315 -19.42 -17.75 -16.37
C ARG A 315 -19.72 -16.38 -15.80
N LYS A 316 -20.87 -15.81 -16.16
CA LYS A 316 -21.28 -14.47 -15.69
C LYS A 316 -21.54 -14.42 -14.18
N SER A 317 -22.10 -15.49 -13.63
CA SER A 317 -22.59 -15.52 -12.24
C SER A 317 -21.56 -16.12 -11.26
N LEU A 318 -20.77 -17.09 -11.73
CA LEU A 318 -19.66 -17.75 -11.04
C LEU A 318 -18.34 -17.04 -11.36
N ASN A 319 -18.32 -15.73 -11.13
CA ASN A 319 -17.25 -14.85 -11.55
C ASN A 319 -15.97 -14.92 -10.69
N THR A 320 -15.86 -15.87 -9.75
CA THR A 320 -14.71 -16.07 -8.84
C THR A 320 -14.38 -17.57 -8.76
N PRO A 321 -13.12 -17.99 -8.59
CA PRO A 321 -12.76 -19.40 -8.43
C PRO A 321 -13.54 -20.12 -7.31
N ALA A 322 -13.71 -19.49 -6.15
CA ALA A 322 -14.42 -20.05 -5.00
C ALA A 322 -15.87 -20.46 -5.35
N LYS A 323 -16.61 -19.62 -6.08
CA LYS A 323 -17.97 -19.91 -6.54
C LYS A 323 -18.06 -21.13 -7.46
N ILE A 324 -17.08 -21.30 -8.36
CA ILE A 324 -17.01 -22.47 -9.24
C ILE A 324 -16.72 -23.73 -8.40
N LYS A 325 -15.68 -23.67 -7.55
CA LYS A 325 -15.29 -24.77 -6.66
C LYS A 325 -16.43 -25.19 -5.73
N GLN A 326 -17.20 -24.23 -5.21
CA GLN A 326 -18.35 -24.51 -4.35
C GLN A 326 -19.41 -25.35 -5.07
N LEU A 327 -19.73 -25.04 -6.34
CA LEU A 327 -20.66 -25.85 -7.12
C LEU A 327 -20.07 -27.22 -7.50
N GLN A 328 -18.79 -27.29 -7.86
CA GLN A 328 -18.12 -28.58 -8.10
C GLN A 328 -18.23 -29.49 -6.88
N HIS A 329 -17.95 -28.94 -5.70
CA HIS A 329 -17.98 -29.69 -4.44
C HIS A 329 -19.38 -30.21 -4.12
N LEU A 330 -20.42 -29.40 -4.35
CA LEU A 330 -21.81 -29.80 -4.16
C LEU A 330 -22.23 -31.00 -5.02
N PHE A 331 -21.61 -31.19 -6.19
CA PHE A 331 -21.89 -32.31 -7.08
C PHE A 331 -20.91 -33.48 -6.92
N SER A 332 -19.71 -33.26 -6.37
CA SER A 332 -18.77 -34.33 -6.02
C SER A 332 -19.17 -35.04 -4.73
N ASP A 333 -19.71 -34.30 -3.76
CA ASP A 333 -20.22 -34.87 -2.53
C ASP A 333 -21.57 -35.51 -2.81
N SER A 334 -21.68 -36.79 -2.46
CA SER A 334 -22.87 -37.66 -2.50
C SER A 334 -24.17 -37.11 -1.85
N LEU A 335 -24.21 -35.85 -1.40
CA LEU A 335 -25.39 -35.16 -0.88
C LEU A 335 -26.55 -35.09 -1.89
N LEU A 336 -26.27 -35.22 -3.18
CA LEU A 336 -27.29 -35.11 -4.24
C LEU A 336 -27.37 -36.34 -5.16
N VAL A 337 -26.37 -37.22 -5.12
CA VAL A 337 -26.36 -38.50 -5.85
C VAL A 337 -26.71 -39.64 -4.88
N GLY A 338 -27.98 -39.67 -4.46
CA GLY A 338 -28.64 -40.85 -3.93
C GLY A 338 -28.18 -41.41 -2.57
N ARG A 339 -28.87 -41.01 -1.49
CA ARG A 339 -29.38 -42.02 -0.53
C ARG A 339 -30.54 -42.78 -1.19
N SER A 340 -30.19 -43.57 -2.20
CA SER A 340 -30.93 -44.77 -2.60
C SER A 340 -30.41 -45.91 -1.70
N HIS A 341 -30.80 -45.90 -0.43
CA HIS A 341 -30.74 -47.11 0.39
C HIS A 341 -32.15 -47.44 0.84
N ARG A 342 -32.64 -48.53 0.22
CA ARG A 342 -33.80 -49.32 0.60
C ARG A 342 -33.82 -49.50 2.13
N GLN A 343 -34.93 -49.17 2.76
CA GLN A 343 -35.87 -50.14 3.35
C GLN A 343 -37.22 -49.49 3.56
#